data_AF-A0A1E4TKG0-F1
#
_entry.id   AF-A0A1E4TKG0-F1
#
_cell.length_a   1.000
_cell.length_b   1.000
_cell.length_c   1.000
_cell.angle_alpha   90.00
_cell.angle_beta   90.00
_cell.angle_gamma   90.00
#
_symmetry.space_group_name_H-M   'P 1'
#
loop_
_entity.id
_entity.type
_entity.pdbx_description
1 polymer ?
#
loop_
_entity_poly.entity_id
_entity_poly.type
_entity_poly.pdbx_seq_one_letter_code
_entity_poly.pdbx_strand_id
1 'polypeptide(L)'
;MTFSSLTRSAIDSANPDKIFNLSFPLPLRLASLFILGYWLFAINVRHFEKTRISCKRLLAYNTESSPIFSQAAALTAIFYLVALIYWTIAAYIASVNWFLKCLIWVPFIAVVMMMFLPVRLFNHRGRASFASCMVRVFSGKMTKSTRFTDILIADVATSYSKVLGDLWICIIMTLSGADYLSSINRDAGWKVLTVAVLCFPSALRFKQCLMDYSFTKDKTHLYNAGKYFSAFPVILLSGYQSSLSTKETELIKSKDIKTIASVFAKSSSSKYSEKALKQLDDFALSRIVNDLLESNYWSTWGSMASIVAVIINTCYSFYWDIVFDWDLTLLNSWWTLLDKSHHYGLRERLHYGRMGLYYSAVVIDLVLRFSWAIRFAPPFYYVPKHEFGVFLFQSLEILRRWIWLFFRVETEWVRTDKQEASSVDMHAYEE
;
A
#
# COMPACT_ATOMS: atom_id res chain seq x y z
N MET A 1 -22.91 25.31 3.75
CA MET A 1 -23.48 24.21 4.56
C MET A 1 -22.67 24.11 5.84
N THR A 2 -23.31 24.09 7.01
CA THR A 2 -22.60 24.02 8.31
C THR A 2 -22.01 22.64 8.53
N PHE A 3 -20.91 22.54 9.28
CA PHE A 3 -20.33 21.24 9.64
C PHE A 3 -21.36 20.37 10.38
N SER A 4 -22.10 20.96 11.32
CA SER A 4 -23.21 20.29 12.01
C SER A 4 -24.32 19.79 11.07
N SER A 5 -24.67 20.54 10.03
CA SER A 5 -25.66 20.12 9.04
C SER A 5 -25.13 19.02 8.11
N LEU A 6 -23.83 19.05 7.77
CA LEU A 6 -23.17 18.00 7.00
C LEU A 6 -23.12 16.69 7.80
N THR A 7 -22.79 16.76 9.08
CA THR A 7 -22.78 15.60 9.99
C THR A 7 -24.18 15.05 10.20
N ARG A 8 -25.19 15.90 10.47
CA ARG A 8 -26.60 15.46 10.57
C ARG A 8 -27.06 14.81 9.27
N SER A 9 -26.82 15.45 8.12
CA SER A 9 -27.11 14.87 6.82
C SER A 9 -26.44 13.51 6.60
N ALA A 10 -25.20 13.33 7.07
CA ALA A 10 -24.49 12.05 6.96
C ALA A 10 -25.11 10.97 7.84
N ILE A 11 -25.51 11.32 9.07
CA ILE A 11 -26.19 10.44 10.01
C ILE A 11 -27.59 10.07 9.50
N ASP A 12 -28.37 11.07 9.07
CA ASP A 12 -29.74 10.91 8.58
C ASP A 12 -29.78 10.06 7.30
N SER A 13 -28.74 10.16 6.45
CA SER A 13 -28.59 9.32 5.25
C SER A 13 -27.93 7.96 5.51
N ALA A 14 -27.54 7.67 6.76
CA ALA A 14 -26.79 6.48 7.16
C ALA A 14 -25.60 6.15 6.23
N ASN A 15 -24.92 7.19 5.70
CA ASN A 15 -23.84 7.00 4.74
C ASN A 15 -22.48 6.87 5.47
N PRO A 16 -21.93 5.64 5.60
CA PRO A 16 -20.73 5.39 6.40
C PRO A 16 -19.49 6.10 5.84
N ASP A 17 -19.37 6.25 4.52
CA ASP A 17 -18.24 6.93 3.90
C ASP A 17 -18.27 8.42 4.17
N LYS A 18 -19.45 9.05 4.12
CA LYS A 18 -19.61 10.47 4.45
C LYS A 18 -19.30 10.72 5.93
N ILE A 19 -19.73 9.84 6.82
CA ILE A 19 -19.40 9.90 8.25
C ILE A 19 -17.88 9.79 8.43
N PHE A 20 -17.26 8.75 7.87
CA PHE A 20 -15.82 8.53 8.00
C PHE A 20 -15.00 9.67 7.38
N ASN A 21 -15.42 10.23 6.25
CA ASN A 21 -14.74 11.36 5.61
C ASN A 21 -14.73 12.61 6.48
N LEU A 22 -15.87 12.92 7.12
CA LEU A 22 -15.97 14.04 8.05
C LEU A 22 -15.16 13.77 9.33
N SER A 23 -15.28 12.56 9.90
CA SER A 23 -14.60 12.10 11.12
C SER A 23 -13.10 11.93 10.99
N PHE A 24 -12.61 11.63 9.79
CA PHE A 24 -11.20 11.50 9.53
C PHE A 24 -10.90 11.94 8.10
N PRO A 25 -10.70 13.25 7.85
CA PRO A 25 -10.43 13.78 6.51
C PRO A 25 -9.21 13.16 5.85
N LEU A 26 -9.22 13.08 4.51
CA LEU A 26 -8.18 12.40 3.73
C LEU A 26 -6.75 12.92 4.01
N PRO A 27 -6.48 14.23 4.16
CA PRO A 27 -5.14 14.71 4.54
C PRO A 27 -4.65 14.17 5.89
N LEU A 28 -5.53 14.05 6.88
CA LEU A 28 -5.18 13.49 8.19
C LEU A 28 -4.93 11.97 8.09
N ARG A 29 -5.72 11.26 7.28
CA ARG A 29 -5.47 9.84 6.97
C ARG A 29 -4.08 9.65 6.38
N LEU A 30 -3.74 10.42 5.34
CA LEU A 30 -2.44 10.36 4.69
C LEU A 30 -1.32 10.65 5.70
N ALA A 31 -1.43 11.73 6.47
CA ALA A 31 -0.44 12.04 7.51
C ALA A 31 -0.26 10.88 8.50
N SER A 32 -1.36 10.27 8.97
CA SER A 32 -1.30 9.16 9.93
C SER A 32 -0.57 7.93 9.38
N LEU A 33 -0.71 7.62 8.09
CA LEU A 33 -0.03 6.47 7.46
C LEU A 33 1.48 6.68 7.37
N PHE A 34 1.93 7.89 7.03
CA PHE A 34 3.37 8.20 7.04
C PHE A 34 3.95 8.27 8.45
N ILE A 35 3.19 8.80 9.43
CA ILE A 35 3.59 8.79 10.85
C ILE A 35 3.70 7.36 11.38
N LEU A 36 2.75 6.48 11.02
CA LEU A 36 2.82 5.05 11.29
C LEU A 36 4.11 4.46 10.72
N GLY A 37 4.42 4.73 9.45
CA GLY A 37 5.68 4.32 8.83
C GLY A 37 6.93 4.75 9.61
N TYR A 38 6.94 5.99 10.12
CA TYR A 38 8.03 6.52 10.96
C TYR A 38 8.19 5.74 12.28
N TRP A 39 7.09 5.48 12.99
CA TRP A 39 7.10 4.69 14.23
C TRP A 39 7.61 3.26 13.99
N LEU A 40 7.07 2.62 12.96
CA LEU A 40 7.45 1.26 12.58
C LEU A 40 8.94 1.18 12.21
N PHE A 41 9.47 2.18 11.51
CA PHE A 41 10.91 2.26 11.23
C PHE A 41 11.74 2.47 12.50
N ALA A 42 11.31 3.34 13.42
CA ALA A 42 12.00 3.54 14.71
C ALA A 42 12.07 2.24 15.54
N ILE A 43 10.97 1.47 15.54
CA ILE A 43 10.89 0.16 16.20
C ILE A 43 11.88 -0.83 15.56
N ASN A 44 11.98 -0.85 14.23
CA ASN A 44 12.95 -1.69 13.52
C ASN A 44 14.38 -1.37 13.92
N VAL A 45 14.78 -0.09 13.86
CA VAL A 45 16.14 0.34 14.22
C VAL A 45 16.45 -0.01 15.68
N ARG A 46 15.50 0.21 16.61
CA ARG A 46 15.66 -0.15 18.02
C ARG A 46 15.83 -1.64 18.23
N HIS A 47 15.10 -2.45 17.48
CA HIS A 47 15.23 -3.90 17.55
C HIS A 47 16.59 -4.35 17.03
N PHE A 48 17.06 -3.81 15.90
CA PHE A 48 18.37 -4.12 15.34
C PHE A 48 19.51 -3.77 16.33
N GLU A 49 19.41 -2.63 17.02
CA GLU A 49 20.33 -2.28 18.11
C GLU A 49 20.33 -3.33 19.23
N LYS A 50 19.14 -3.74 19.70
CA LYS A 50 19.01 -4.75 20.77
C LYS A 50 19.55 -6.12 20.36
N THR A 51 19.37 -6.52 19.10
CA THR A 51 19.87 -7.78 18.56
C THR A 51 21.29 -7.68 18.02
N ARG A 52 22.00 -6.55 18.23
CA ARG A 52 23.37 -6.30 17.78
C ARG A 52 23.57 -6.41 16.25
N ILE A 53 22.54 -6.13 15.46
CA ILE A 53 22.66 -5.97 14.00
C ILE A 53 23.12 -4.54 13.73
N SER A 54 24.25 -4.38 13.03
CA SER A 54 24.83 -3.05 12.79
C SER A 54 24.13 -2.32 11.63
N CYS A 55 23.21 -1.41 11.95
CA CYS A 55 22.57 -0.52 10.96
C CYS A 55 23.57 0.33 10.18
N LYS A 56 24.68 0.73 10.81
CA LYS A 56 25.76 1.46 10.13
C LYS A 56 26.40 0.63 9.03
N ARG A 57 26.72 -0.63 9.33
CA ARG A 57 27.37 -1.55 8.37
C ARG A 57 26.41 -1.92 7.25
N LEU A 58 25.18 -2.27 7.60
CA LEU A 58 24.23 -2.89 6.68
C LEU A 58 23.40 -1.87 5.91
N LEU A 59 22.94 -0.81 6.58
CA LEU A 59 22.04 0.19 6.00
C LEU A 59 22.76 1.49 5.61
N ALA A 60 24.08 1.60 5.82
CA ALA A 60 24.83 2.86 5.72
C ALA A 60 24.15 4.00 6.51
N TYR A 61 23.48 3.64 7.61
CA TYR A 61 22.64 4.53 8.40
C TYR A 61 23.24 4.68 9.81
N ASN A 62 23.71 5.89 10.10
CA ASN A 62 24.49 6.19 11.30
C ASN A 62 23.68 6.82 12.44
N THR A 63 22.36 6.89 12.31
CA THR A 63 21.53 7.44 13.39
C THR A 63 21.02 6.31 14.27
N GLU A 64 21.20 6.48 15.58
CA GLU A 64 20.55 5.68 16.61
C GLU A 64 19.02 5.81 16.55
N SER A 65 18.33 4.88 17.21
CA SER A 65 16.87 4.85 17.28
C SER A 65 16.25 6.04 18.03
N SER A 66 16.94 6.57 19.05
CA SER A 66 16.41 7.63 19.93
C SER A 66 15.99 8.90 19.18
N PRO A 67 16.82 9.52 18.30
CA PRO A 67 16.38 10.65 17.48
C PRO A 67 15.18 10.36 16.57
N ILE A 68 15.04 9.13 16.08
CA ILE A 68 13.94 8.72 15.20
C ILE A 68 12.63 8.63 16.00
N PHE A 69 12.67 8.09 17.22
CA PHE A 69 11.53 8.11 18.14
C PHE A 69 11.12 9.52 18.51
N SER A 70 12.07 10.41 18.81
CA SER A 70 11.78 11.81 19.11
C SER A 70 11.09 12.52 17.94
N GLN A 71 11.51 12.23 16.70
CA GLN A 71 10.83 12.73 15.49
C GLN A 71 9.41 12.18 15.36
N ALA A 72 9.23 10.86 15.52
CA ALA A 72 7.92 10.22 15.43
C ALA A 72 6.95 10.74 16.51
N ALA A 73 7.43 10.94 17.74
CA ALA A 73 6.67 11.53 18.83
C ALA A 73 6.29 12.99 18.54
N ALA A 74 7.21 13.79 18.02
CA ALA A 74 6.92 15.17 17.64
C ALA A 74 5.88 15.26 16.50
N LEU A 75 5.99 14.42 15.47
CA LEU A 75 4.97 14.34 14.40
C LEU A 75 3.61 13.92 14.94
N THR A 76 3.59 12.96 15.88
CA THR A 76 2.36 12.48 16.53
C THR A 76 1.72 13.58 17.37
N ALA A 77 2.52 14.34 18.12
CA ALA A 77 2.04 15.49 18.89
C ALA A 77 1.44 16.57 17.98
N ILE A 78 2.12 16.91 16.87
CA ILE A 78 1.60 17.85 15.87
C ILE A 78 0.28 17.33 15.29
N PHE A 79 0.21 16.06 14.93
CA PHE A 79 -1.00 15.42 14.41
C PHE A 79 -2.18 15.56 15.37
N TYR A 80 -2.02 15.16 16.63
CA TYR A 80 -3.10 15.23 17.61
C TYR A 80 -3.48 16.66 17.97
N LEU A 81 -2.51 17.58 18.08
CA LEU A 81 -2.78 19.00 18.31
C LEU A 81 -3.62 19.59 17.17
N VAL A 82 -3.22 19.36 15.92
CA VAL A 82 -3.95 19.86 14.75
C VAL A 82 -5.33 19.21 14.65
N ALA A 83 -5.44 17.91 14.89
CA ALA A 83 -6.73 17.22 14.89
C ALA A 83 -7.67 17.79 15.96
N LEU A 84 -7.17 18.02 17.18
CA LEU A 84 -7.93 18.63 18.27
C LEU A 84 -8.41 20.05 17.89
N ILE A 85 -7.52 20.88 17.35
CA ILE A 85 -7.87 22.23 16.90
C ILE A 85 -8.92 22.17 15.79
N TYR A 86 -8.73 21.29 14.80
CA TYR A 86 -9.68 21.09 13.71
C TYR A 86 -11.06 20.71 14.24
N TRP A 87 -11.16 19.71 15.12
CA TRP A 87 -12.43 19.25 15.68
C TRP A 87 -13.11 20.31 16.54
N THR A 88 -12.34 21.02 17.35
CA THR A 88 -12.84 22.13 18.15
C THR A 88 -13.45 23.20 17.24
N ILE A 89 -12.69 23.67 16.25
CA ILE A 89 -13.16 24.72 15.34
C ILE A 89 -14.36 24.23 14.49
N ALA A 90 -14.30 23.00 13.98
CA ALA A 90 -15.36 22.41 13.17
C ALA A 90 -16.70 22.29 13.95
N ALA A 91 -16.65 22.11 15.27
CA ALA A 91 -17.84 22.08 16.11
C ALA A 91 -18.55 23.44 16.23
N TYR A 92 -17.80 24.55 16.16
CA TYR A 92 -18.34 25.90 16.37
C TYR A 92 -18.60 26.69 15.09
N ILE A 93 -17.97 26.34 13.96
CA ILE A 93 -18.08 27.12 12.71
C ILE A 93 -19.26 26.66 11.83
N ALA A 94 -19.98 27.65 11.29
CA ALA A 94 -21.14 27.48 10.40
C ALA A 94 -20.81 27.12 8.94
N SER A 95 -19.54 27.07 8.53
CA SER A 95 -19.14 26.56 7.21
C SER A 95 -17.69 26.11 7.19
N VAL A 96 -17.40 25.01 6.49
CA VAL A 96 -16.02 24.58 6.25
C VAL A 96 -15.36 25.60 5.32
N ASN A 97 -14.46 26.42 5.88
CA ASN A 97 -13.75 27.46 5.15
C ASN A 97 -12.36 26.98 4.68
N TRP A 98 -11.70 27.80 3.87
CA TRP A 98 -10.35 27.53 3.38
C TRP A 98 -9.33 27.31 4.51
N PHE A 99 -9.48 28.02 5.63
CA PHE A 99 -8.59 27.87 6.78
C PHE A 99 -8.62 26.44 7.36
N LEU A 100 -9.81 25.86 7.58
CA LEU A 100 -9.94 24.47 8.04
C LEU A 100 -9.35 23.47 7.04
N LYS A 101 -9.55 23.73 5.74
CA LYS A 101 -8.97 22.95 4.64
C LYS A 101 -7.44 22.97 4.67
N CYS A 102 -6.81 24.12 4.91
CA CYS A 102 -5.35 24.21 5.07
C CYS A 102 -4.85 23.59 6.38
N LEU A 103 -5.58 23.76 7.47
CA LEU A 103 -5.21 23.26 8.79
C LEU A 103 -4.96 21.74 8.76
N ILE A 104 -5.84 20.97 8.13
CA ILE A 104 -5.73 19.51 8.06
C ILE A 104 -4.54 19.02 7.21
N TRP A 105 -3.92 19.88 6.39
CA TRP A 105 -2.68 19.56 5.67
C TRP A 105 -1.42 19.73 6.51
N VAL A 106 -1.49 20.48 7.62
CA VAL A 106 -0.32 20.78 8.47
C VAL A 106 0.45 19.53 8.92
N PRO A 107 -0.19 18.43 9.39
CA PRO A 107 0.54 17.24 9.82
C PRO A 107 1.27 16.55 8.68
N PHE A 108 0.66 16.50 7.48
CA PHE A 108 1.31 15.94 6.31
C PHE A 108 2.51 16.79 5.86
N ILE A 109 2.37 18.12 5.86
CA ILE A 109 3.47 19.03 5.56
C ILE A 109 4.60 18.86 6.59
N ALA A 110 4.27 18.70 7.87
CA ALA A 110 5.25 18.43 8.92
C ALA A 110 6.03 17.13 8.67
N VAL A 111 5.38 16.06 8.21
CA VAL A 111 6.04 14.81 7.77
C VAL A 111 7.02 15.11 6.65
N VAL A 112 6.59 15.79 5.58
CA VAL A 112 7.45 16.12 4.42
C VAL A 112 8.65 16.95 4.86
N MET A 113 8.44 17.95 5.73
CA MET A 113 9.54 18.75 6.29
C MET A 113 10.50 17.90 7.12
N MET A 114 10.00 16.96 7.94
CA MET A 114 10.84 16.04 8.72
C MET A 114 11.60 15.01 7.89
N MET A 115 11.23 14.81 6.62
CA MET A 115 11.94 13.94 5.69
C MET A 115 12.97 14.69 4.84
N PHE A 116 12.64 15.91 4.39
CA PHE A 116 13.39 16.58 3.32
C PHE A 116 13.95 17.97 3.66
N LEU A 117 13.52 18.62 4.75
CA LEU A 117 13.92 20.00 5.02
C LEU A 117 15.44 20.09 5.33
N PRO A 118 16.24 20.88 4.59
CA PRO A 118 17.70 20.92 4.71
C PRO A 118 18.18 21.83 5.87
N VAL A 119 17.49 21.81 7.00
CA VAL A 119 17.87 22.56 8.23
C VAL A 119 18.64 21.67 9.20
N ARG A 120 19.45 22.24 10.11
CA ARG A 120 20.23 21.47 11.11
C ARG A 120 19.43 21.02 12.35
N LEU A 121 18.10 21.00 12.28
CA LEU A 121 17.20 20.57 13.36
C LEU A 121 16.84 19.09 13.20
N PHE A 122 16.52 18.38 14.29
CA PHE A 122 15.98 16.99 14.26
C PHE A 122 16.73 15.98 13.36
N ASN A 123 17.78 15.29 13.79
CA ASN A 123 18.44 14.22 12.99
C ASN A 123 18.73 14.60 11.51
N HIS A 124 19.38 15.73 11.27
CA HIS A 124 19.67 16.21 9.91
C HIS A 124 20.52 15.23 9.08
N ARG A 125 21.42 14.47 9.73
CA ARG A 125 22.25 13.45 9.07
C ARG A 125 21.37 12.31 8.52
N GLY A 126 20.41 11.85 9.31
CA GLY A 126 19.45 10.83 8.87
C GLY A 126 18.61 11.31 7.69
N ARG A 127 18.11 12.57 7.72
CA ARG A 127 17.39 13.18 6.59
C ARG A 127 18.23 13.29 5.33
N ALA A 128 19.45 13.81 5.43
CA ALA A 128 20.35 13.96 4.28
C ALA A 128 20.68 12.60 3.65
N SER A 129 20.88 11.57 4.48
CA SER A 129 21.06 10.19 4.02
C SER A 129 19.81 9.66 3.29
N PHE A 130 18.62 9.87 3.87
CA PHE A 130 17.35 9.49 3.26
C PHE A 130 17.09 10.21 1.93
N ALA A 131 17.29 11.54 1.86
CA ALA A 131 17.12 12.31 0.64
C ALA A 131 18.10 11.86 -0.46
N SER A 132 19.35 11.55 -0.09
CA SER A 132 20.35 11.02 -1.01
C SER A 132 19.96 9.61 -1.51
N CYS A 133 19.41 8.76 -0.63
CA CYS A 133 18.83 7.46 -0.99
C CYS A 133 17.68 7.63 -2.00
N MET A 134 16.76 8.56 -1.76
CA MET A 134 15.68 8.89 -2.71
C MET A 134 16.25 9.23 -4.08
N VAL A 135 17.19 10.17 -4.17
CA VAL A 135 17.78 10.56 -5.47
C VAL A 135 18.39 9.37 -6.21
N ARG A 136 19.09 8.46 -5.53
CA ARG A 136 19.64 7.23 -6.13
C ARG A 136 18.55 6.27 -6.58
N VAL A 137 17.53 6.08 -5.76
CA VAL A 137 16.37 5.23 -6.04
C VAL A 137 15.62 5.73 -7.28
N PHE A 138 15.27 7.02 -7.35
CA PHE A 138 14.59 7.62 -8.49
C PHE A 138 15.42 7.62 -9.78
N SER A 139 16.73 7.89 -9.68
CA SER A 139 17.62 7.89 -10.86
C SER A 139 17.96 6.48 -11.37
N GLY A 140 17.88 5.46 -10.50
CA GLY A 140 18.31 4.09 -10.78
C GLY A 140 19.82 3.87 -10.65
N LYS A 141 20.59 4.90 -10.27
CA LYS A 141 22.05 4.84 -10.10
C LYS A 141 22.44 4.44 -8.68
N MET A 142 22.12 3.21 -8.30
CA MET A 142 22.43 2.66 -6.97
C MET A 142 23.92 2.38 -6.81
N THR A 143 24.50 2.77 -5.68
CA THR A 143 25.93 2.57 -5.38
C THR A 143 26.12 1.26 -4.61
N LYS A 144 27.20 0.51 -4.87
CA LYS A 144 27.45 -0.80 -4.22
C LYS A 144 27.36 -0.76 -2.68
N SER A 145 27.91 0.28 -2.06
CA SER A 145 27.94 0.45 -0.60
C SER A 145 26.59 0.79 0.06
N THR A 146 25.62 1.28 -0.71
CA THR A 146 24.29 1.69 -0.19
C THR A 146 23.15 0.93 -0.86
N ARG A 147 23.49 -0.06 -1.69
CA ARG A 147 22.56 -0.77 -2.57
C ARG A 147 21.47 -1.48 -1.79
N PHE A 148 21.81 -2.15 -0.70
CA PHE A 148 20.83 -2.83 0.14
C PHE A 148 19.79 -1.84 0.68
N THR A 149 20.24 -0.71 1.24
CA THR A 149 19.37 0.37 1.72
C THR A 149 18.49 0.93 0.61
N ASP A 150 19.07 1.23 -0.55
CA ASP A 150 18.33 1.78 -1.68
C ASP A 150 17.23 0.80 -2.14
N ILE A 151 17.53 -0.51 -2.18
CA ILE A 151 16.56 -1.56 -2.50
C ILE A 151 15.44 -1.62 -1.44
N LEU A 152 15.80 -1.63 -0.15
CA LEU A 152 14.83 -1.67 0.94
C LEU A 152 13.84 -0.52 0.86
N ILE A 153 14.31 0.70 0.65
CA ILE A 153 13.43 1.86 0.59
C ILE A 153 12.58 1.84 -0.68
N ALA A 154 13.13 1.43 -1.82
CA ALA A 154 12.37 1.27 -3.04
C ALA A 154 11.27 0.19 -2.89
N ASP A 155 11.53 -0.89 -2.15
CA ASP A 155 10.53 -1.91 -1.83
C ASP A 155 9.47 -1.41 -0.84
N VAL A 156 9.86 -0.62 0.16
CA VAL A 156 8.90 0.07 1.03
C VAL A 156 7.98 0.99 0.22
N ALA A 157 8.50 1.71 -0.77
CA ALA A 157 7.70 2.56 -1.64
C ALA A 157 6.62 1.79 -2.42
N THR A 158 6.84 0.52 -2.77
CA THR A 158 5.81 -0.32 -3.42
C THR A 158 4.59 -0.56 -2.55
N SER A 159 4.77 -0.69 -1.23
CA SER A 159 3.68 -0.81 -0.27
C SER A 159 2.91 0.50 -0.07
N TYR A 160 3.50 1.64 -0.47
CA TYR A 160 2.86 2.96 -0.46
C TYR A 160 2.11 3.30 -1.76
N SER A 161 2.07 2.43 -2.78
CA SER A 161 1.39 2.73 -4.06
C SER A 161 -0.02 3.29 -3.88
N LYS A 162 -0.88 2.63 -3.08
CA LYS A 162 -2.25 3.11 -2.82
C LYS A 162 -2.28 4.45 -2.06
N VAL A 163 -1.35 4.64 -1.12
CA VAL A 163 -1.23 5.88 -0.34
C VAL A 163 -0.84 7.05 -1.24
N LEU A 164 0.07 6.81 -2.20
CA LEU A 164 0.46 7.80 -3.20
C LEU A 164 -0.69 8.13 -4.16
N GLY A 165 -1.52 7.14 -4.53
CA GLY A 165 -2.73 7.36 -5.30
C GLY A 165 -3.74 8.27 -4.59
N ASP A 166 -4.00 8.02 -3.30
CA ASP A 166 -4.88 8.88 -2.50
C ASP A 166 -4.27 10.26 -2.27
N LEU A 167 -2.94 10.36 -2.09
CA LEU A 167 -2.24 11.65 -2.02
C LEU A 167 -2.41 12.44 -3.32
N TRP A 168 -2.26 11.79 -4.47
CA TRP A 168 -2.49 12.40 -5.78
C TRP A 168 -3.91 12.96 -5.93
N ILE A 169 -4.93 12.14 -5.62
CA ILE A 169 -6.33 12.56 -5.64
C ILE A 169 -6.55 13.76 -4.70
N CYS A 170 -6.02 13.68 -3.48
CA CYS A 170 -6.16 14.72 -2.47
C CYS A 170 -5.55 16.06 -2.91
N ILE A 171 -4.38 16.02 -3.57
CA ILE A 171 -3.72 17.21 -4.13
C ILE A 171 -4.59 17.81 -5.23
N ILE A 172 -5.05 17.00 -6.19
CA ILE A 172 -5.85 17.49 -7.31
C ILE A 172 -7.16 18.11 -6.82
N MET A 173 -7.88 17.44 -5.93
CA MET A 173 -9.12 17.98 -5.36
C MET A 173 -8.89 19.28 -4.59
N THR A 174 -7.75 19.41 -3.89
CA THR A 174 -7.38 20.63 -3.19
C THR A 174 -7.13 21.79 -4.17
N LEU A 175 -6.36 21.54 -5.24
CA LEU A 175 -6.03 22.54 -6.25
C LEU A 175 -7.25 22.96 -7.09
N SER A 176 -8.18 22.05 -7.36
CA SER A 176 -9.43 22.35 -8.07
C SER A 176 -10.50 23.02 -7.20
N GLY A 177 -10.24 23.23 -5.91
CA GLY A 177 -11.22 23.80 -4.97
C GLY A 177 -12.40 22.86 -4.66
N ALA A 178 -12.32 21.60 -5.08
CA ALA A 178 -13.37 20.60 -4.85
C ALA A 178 -13.56 20.34 -3.34
N ASP A 179 -14.73 19.77 -3.00
CA ASP A 179 -14.91 19.21 -1.66
C ASP A 179 -14.16 17.88 -1.57
N TYR A 180 -13.18 17.80 -0.67
CA TYR A 180 -12.42 16.59 -0.32
C TYR A 180 -12.59 16.22 1.16
N LEU A 181 -13.57 16.84 1.82
CA LEU A 181 -13.84 16.70 3.26
C LEU A 181 -15.06 15.82 3.50
N SER A 182 -16.15 16.01 2.74
CA SER A 182 -17.37 15.21 2.90
C SER A 182 -17.52 14.09 1.85
N SER A 183 -17.04 14.33 0.63
CA SER A 183 -17.05 13.35 -0.46
C SER A 183 -15.71 13.33 -1.17
N ILE A 184 -15.12 12.15 -1.37
CA ILE A 184 -13.89 12.01 -2.15
C ILE A 184 -14.26 11.62 -3.56
N ASN A 185 -13.98 12.50 -4.53
CA ASN A 185 -14.14 12.18 -5.94
C ASN A 185 -12.89 11.45 -6.45
N ARG A 186 -12.96 10.11 -6.48
CA ARG A 186 -11.86 9.26 -6.95
C ARG A 186 -11.59 9.39 -8.46
N ASP A 187 -12.48 10.05 -9.22
CA ASP A 187 -12.28 10.36 -10.64
C ASP A 187 -11.55 11.70 -10.87
N ALA A 188 -11.39 12.52 -9.82
CA ALA A 188 -10.77 13.84 -9.93
C ALA A 188 -9.32 13.79 -10.43
N GLY A 189 -8.56 12.76 -10.07
CA GLY A 189 -7.13 12.63 -10.39
C GLY A 189 -6.80 12.23 -11.82
N TRP A 190 -7.77 12.25 -12.75
CA TRP A 190 -7.70 11.66 -14.09
C TRP A 190 -7.31 10.18 -14.06
N LYS A 191 -8.24 9.31 -14.45
CA LYS A 191 -8.12 7.85 -14.29
C LYS A 191 -6.77 7.28 -14.76
N VAL A 192 -6.29 7.72 -15.93
CA VAL A 192 -4.99 7.30 -16.48
C VAL A 192 -3.82 7.72 -15.60
N LEU A 193 -3.81 8.97 -15.13
CA LEU A 193 -2.72 9.50 -14.32
C LEU A 193 -2.72 8.91 -12.90
N THR A 194 -3.90 8.69 -12.33
CA THR A 194 -4.04 7.97 -11.04
C THR A 194 -3.48 6.55 -11.14
N VAL A 195 -3.79 5.82 -12.22
CA VAL A 195 -3.22 4.50 -12.48
C VAL A 195 -1.70 4.56 -12.67
N ALA A 196 -1.18 5.58 -13.36
CA ALA A 196 0.26 5.77 -13.52
C ALA A 196 0.96 6.00 -12.16
N VAL A 197 0.37 6.80 -11.26
CA VAL A 197 0.88 7.01 -9.89
C VAL A 197 0.89 5.70 -9.09
N LEU A 198 -0.16 4.89 -9.18
CA LEU A 198 -0.22 3.58 -8.50
C LEU A 198 0.87 2.62 -9.01
N CYS A 199 1.12 2.61 -10.32
CA CYS A 199 2.16 1.78 -10.95
C CYS A 199 3.58 2.28 -10.68
N PHE A 200 3.75 3.57 -10.36
CA PHE A 200 5.05 4.24 -10.34
C PHE A 200 6.10 3.53 -9.45
N PRO A 201 5.80 3.14 -8.19
CA PRO A 201 6.79 2.44 -7.36
C PRO A 201 7.26 1.11 -7.96
N SER A 202 6.33 0.29 -8.47
CA SER A 202 6.65 -0.99 -9.12
C SER A 202 7.43 -0.79 -10.43
N ALA A 203 7.11 0.25 -11.20
CA ALA A 203 7.85 0.64 -12.40
C ALA A 203 9.30 1.04 -12.09
N LEU A 204 9.51 1.73 -10.98
CA LEU A 204 10.85 2.09 -10.52
C LEU A 204 11.69 0.83 -10.21
N ARG A 205 11.14 -0.11 -9.44
CA ARG A 205 11.82 -1.39 -9.13
C ARG A 205 12.05 -2.22 -10.38
N PHE A 206 11.07 -2.32 -11.27
CA PHE A 206 11.20 -3.00 -12.55
C PHE A 206 12.39 -2.44 -13.35
N LYS A 207 12.46 -1.12 -13.52
CA LYS A 207 13.58 -0.45 -14.21
C LYS A 207 14.93 -0.75 -13.53
N GLN A 208 15.00 -0.63 -12.21
CA GLN A 208 16.23 -0.90 -11.45
C GLN A 208 16.70 -2.36 -11.65
N CYS A 209 15.79 -3.33 -11.58
CA CYS A 209 16.11 -4.73 -11.79
C CYS A 209 16.61 -5.01 -13.21
N LEU A 210 16.04 -4.37 -14.23
CA LEU A 210 16.53 -4.50 -15.61
C LEU A 210 17.92 -3.87 -15.78
N MET A 211 18.17 -2.71 -15.17
CA MET A 211 19.49 -2.08 -15.17
C MET A 211 20.52 -2.99 -14.50
N ASP A 212 20.17 -3.59 -13.36
CA ASP A 212 21.03 -4.52 -12.64
C ASP A 212 21.35 -5.76 -13.46
N TYR A 213 20.36 -6.35 -14.13
CA TYR A 213 20.59 -7.45 -15.08
C TYR A 213 21.49 -7.02 -16.24
N SER A 214 21.28 -5.81 -16.78
CA SER A 214 22.07 -5.33 -17.91
C SER A 214 23.56 -5.25 -17.59
N PHE A 215 23.90 -4.94 -16.33
CA PHE A 215 25.27 -4.81 -15.83
C PHE A 215 25.87 -6.14 -15.37
N THR A 216 25.13 -6.93 -14.59
CA THR A 216 25.64 -8.16 -13.96
C THR A 216 25.46 -9.42 -14.79
N LYS A 217 24.46 -9.43 -15.70
CA LYS A 217 23.94 -10.61 -16.41
C LYS A 217 23.39 -11.74 -15.51
N ASP A 218 23.21 -11.49 -14.22
CA ASP A 218 22.59 -12.45 -13.30
C ASP A 218 21.07 -12.49 -13.51
N LYS A 219 20.56 -13.66 -13.94
CA LYS A 219 19.14 -13.90 -14.20
C LYS A 219 18.25 -13.68 -12.98
N THR A 220 18.79 -13.73 -11.76
CA THR A 220 18.07 -13.39 -10.53
C THR A 220 17.46 -11.99 -10.61
N HIS A 221 18.15 -11.03 -11.21
CA HIS A 221 17.60 -9.69 -11.42
C HIS A 221 16.44 -9.67 -12.43
N LEU A 222 16.48 -10.51 -13.47
CA LEU A 222 15.39 -10.62 -14.44
C LEU A 222 14.15 -11.26 -13.81
N TYR A 223 14.32 -12.28 -12.97
CA TYR A 223 13.22 -12.84 -12.20
C TYR A 223 12.61 -11.80 -11.25
N ASN A 224 13.45 -11.02 -10.57
CA ASN A 224 12.97 -9.93 -9.73
C ASN A 224 12.21 -8.86 -10.53
N ALA A 225 12.67 -8.52 -11.74
CA ALA A 225 11.94 -7.64 -12.64
C ALA A 225 10.56 -8.21 -12.99
N GLY A 226 10.49 -9.51 -13.32
CA GLY A 226 9.23 -10.21 -13.56
C GLY A 226 8.25 -10.13 -12.38
N LYS A 227 8.75 -10.23 -11.14
CA LYS A 227 7.95 -10.02 -9.93
C LYS A 227 7.29 -8.64 -9.92
N TYR A 228 8.04 -7.55 -10.06
CA TYR A 228 7.46 -6.21 -10.05
C TYR A 228 6.58 -5.92 -11.27
N PHE A 229 6.89 -6.52 -12.42
CA PHE A 229 6.06 -6.44 -13.62
C PHE A 229 4.67 -7.06 -13.40
N SER A 230 4.57 -8.16 -12.64
CA SER A 230 3.31 -8.84 -12.34
C SER A 230 2.29 -7.97 -11.59
N ALA A 231 2.72 -6.86 -10.98
CA ALA A 231 1.83 -5.89 -10.35
C ALA A 231 1.05 -5.02 -11.36
N PHE A 232 1.58 -4.78 -12.57
CA PHE A 232 0.92 -3.88 -13.53
C PHE A 232 -0.43 -4.40 -14.01
N PRO A 233 -0.58 -5.67 -14.43
CA PRO A 233 -1.88 -6.20 -14.82
C PRO A 233 -2.93 -6.05 -13.71
N VAL A 234 -2.55 -6.28 -12.45
CA VAL A 234 -3.44 -6.09 -11.29
C VAL A 234 -3.93 -4.65 -11.22
N ILE A 235 -3.04 -3.66 -11.31
CA ILE A 235 -3.39 -2.24 -11.18
C ILE A 235 -4.19 -1.75 -12.39
N LEU A 236 -3.75 -2.09 -13.61
CA LEU A 236 -4.38 -1.67 -14.86
C LEU A 236 -5.81 -2.20 -14.97
N LEU A 237 -6.03 -3.49 -14.72
CA LEU A 237 -7.35 -4.10 -14.77
C LEU A 237 -8.27 -3.53 -13.68
N SER A 238 -7.72 -3.25 -12.48
CA SER A 238 -8.46 -2.56 -11.43
C SER A 238 -8.97 -1.19 -11.87
N GLY A 239 -8.10 -0.40 -12.52
CA GLY A 239 -8.46 0.92 -13.05
C GLY A 239 -9.49 0.83 -14.18
N TYR A 240 -9.36 -0.17 -15.06
CA TYR A 240 -10.33 -0.44 -16.12
C TYR A 240 -11.71 -0.81 -15.56
N GLN A 241 -11.79 -1.73 -14.60
CA GLN A 241 -13.03 -2.14 -13.95
C GLN A 241 -13.71 -0.98 -13.22
N SER A 242 -12.94 -0.14 -12.52
CA SER A 242 -13.45 1.10 -11.92
C SER A 242 -14.06 2.02 -12.98
N SER A 243 -13.42 2.12 -14.15
CA SER A 243 -13.91 2.94 -15.26
C SER A 243 -15.24 2.46 -15.85
N LEU A 244 -15.41 1.14 -15.95
CA LEU A 244 -16.67 0.54 -16.38
C LEU A 244 -17.80 0.82 -15.39
N SER A 245 -17.53 0.65 -14.09
CA SER A 245 -18.52 0.89 -13.04
C SER A 245 -19.01 2.36 -13.00
N THR A 246 -18.13 3.33 -13.25
CA THR A 246 -18.54 4.75 -13.40
C THR A 246 -19.51 4.92 -14.57
N LYS A 247 -19.19 4.36 -15.74
CA LYS A 247 -20.03 4.49 -16.95
C LYS A 247 -21.40 3.85 -16.76
N GLU A 248 -21.46 2.69 -16.11
CA GLU A 248 -22.71 2.04 -15.74
C GLU A 248 -23.54 2.94 -14.82
N THR A 249 -22.93 3.53 -13.79
CA THR A 249 -23.59 4.46 -12.87
C THR A 249 -24.14 5.70 -13.57
N GLU A 250 -23.38 6.28 -14.50
CA GLU A 250 -23.82 7.43 -15.31
C GLU A 250 -24.96 7.06 -16.27
N LEU A 251 -24.89 5.87 -16.87
CA LEU A 251 -25.97 5.33 -17.71
C LEU A 251 -27.26 5.13 -16.89
N ILE A 252 -27.12 4.67 -15.64
CA ILE A 252 -28.24 4.49 -14.71
C ILE A 252 -28.88 5.82 -14.33
N LYS A 253 -28.06 6.83 -14.05
CA LYS A 253 -28.55 8.17 -13.69
C LYS A 253 -29.18 8.92 -14.87
N SER A 254 -28.74 8.65 -16.10
CA SER A 254 -29.20 9.35 -17.31
C SER A 254 -30.44 8.73 -17.96
N LYS A 255 -30.83 7.51 -17.61
CA LYS A 255 -32.00 6.82 -18.15
C LYS A 255 -33.01 6.52 -17.04
N ASP A 256 -34.30 6.67 -17.34
CA ASP A 256 -35.38 6.16 -16.48
C ASP A 256 -35.10 4.67 -16.19
N ILE A 257 -35.12 4.26 -14.92
CA ILE A 257 -34.85 2.89 -14.47
C ILE A 257 -35.74 1.89 -15.25
N LYS A 258 -36.94 2.31 -15.66
CA LYS A 258 -37.85 1.52 -16.52
C LYS A 258 -37.32 1.29 -17.93
N THR A 259 -36.58 2.25 -18.48
CA THR A 259 -35.89 2.16 -19.78
C THR A 259 -34.69 1.22 -19.70
N ILE A 260 -33.97 1.21 -18.58
CA ILE A 260 -32.84 0.29 -18.36
C ILE A 260 -33.36 -1.13 -18.22
N ALA A 261 -34.37 -1.33 -17.37
CA ALA A 261 -35.02 -2.61 -17.18
C ALA A 261 -35.56 -3.18 -18.51
N SER A 262 -36.13 -2.35 -19.39
CA SER A 262 -36.62 -2.81 -20.70
C SER A 262 -35.50 -3.12 -21.71
N VAL A 263 -34.38 -2.41 -21.67
CA VAL A 263 -33.19 -2.74 -22.49
C VAL A 263 -32.56 -4.06 -22.03
N PHE A 264 -32.43 -4.28 -20.73
CA PHE A 264 -31.94 -5.55 -20.18
C PHE A 264 -32.90 -6.71 -20.41
N ALA A 265 -34.22 -6.48 -20.36
CA ALA A 265 -35.22 -7.49 -20.70
C ALA A 265 -35.17 -7.90 -22.18
N LYS A 266 -34.75 -7.00 -23.07
CA LYS A 266 -34.55 -7.28 -24.51
C LYS A 266 -33.22 -7.95 -24.83
N SER A 267 -32.21 -7.83 -23.95
CA SER A 267 -30.97 -8.59 -24.07
C SER A 267 -31.24 -10.05 -23.68
N SER A 268 -31.07 -10.95 -24.63
CA SER A 268 -31.62 -12.32 -24.76
C SER A 268 -31.28 -13.37 -23.67
N SER A 269 -31.12 -12.99 -22.40
CA SER A 269 -30.83 -13.90 -21.26
C SER A 269 -31.64 -13.59 -19.98
N SER A 270 -32.51 -12.57 -19.98
CA SER A 270 -33.26 -12.16 -18.78
C SER A 270 -34.42 -13.13 -18.46
N LYS A 271 -34.46 -13.63 -17.23
CA LYS A 271 -35.56 -14.43 -16.65
C LYS A 271 -36.87 -13.65 -16.48
N TYR A 272 -36.85 -12.34 -16.76
CA TYR A 272 -37.93 -11.40 -16.47
C TYR A 272 -38.51 -10.80 -17.75
N SER A 273 -39.84 -10.92 -17.91
CA SER A 273 -40.61 -10.29 -18.99
C SER A 273 -40.69 -8.77 -18.80
N GLU A 274 -40.61 -8.00 -19.90
CA GLU A 274 -40.74 -6.54 -19.91
C GLU A 274 -42.06 -6.06 -19.23
N LYS A 275 -43.13 -6.87 -19.30
CA LYS A 275 -44.40 -6.59 -18.60
C LYS A 275 -44.29 -6.71 -17.08
N ALA A 276 -43.51 -7.67 -16.57
CA ALA A 276 -43.32 -7.89 -15.14
C ALA A 276 -42.48 -6.77 -14.50
N LEU A 277 -41.45 -6.31 -15.20
CA LEU A 277 -40.57 -5.22 -14.72
C LEU A 277 -41.30 -3.87 -14.60
N LYS A 278 -42.31 -3.61 -15.44
CA LYS A 278 -43.13 -2.39 -15.37
C LYS A 278 -44.10 -2.35 -14.18
N GLN A 279 -44.35 -3.50 -13.52
CA GLN A 279 -45.26 -3.61 -12.37
C GLN A 279 -44.54 -3.57 -11.01
N LEU A 280 -43.21 -3.57 -11.01
CA LEU A 280 -42.41 -3.52 -9.78
C LEU A 280 -42.32 -2.09 -9.24
N ASP A 281 -42.24 -1.98 -7.92
CA ASP A 281 -41.90 -0.72 -7.27
C ASP A 281 -40.42 -0.36 -7.51
N ASP A 282 -40.07 0.92 -7.29
CA ASP A 282 -38.72 1.42 -7.57
C ASP A 282 -37.64 0.71 -6.72
N PHE A 283 -38.02 0.21 -5.54
CA PHE A 283 -37.14 -0.54 -4.65
C PHE A 283 -36.79 -1.93 -5.21
N ALA A 284 -37.79 -2.72 -5.61
CA ALA A 284 -37.58 -4.02 -6.23
C ALA A 284 -36.89 -3.90 -7.60
N LEU A 285 -37.24 -2.87 -8.38
CA LEU A 285 -36.60 -2.58 -9.65
C LEU A 285 -35.12 -2.21 -9.48
N SER A 286 -34.79 -1.40 -8.46
CA SER A 286 -33.41 -1.09 -8.09
C SER A 286 -32.63 -2.34 -7.69
N ARG A 287 -33.26 -3.27 -6.94
CA ARG A 287 -32.61 -4.53 -6.55
C ARG A 287 -32.30 -5.42 -7.75
N ILE A 288 -33.25 -5.58 -8.68
CA ILE A 288 -33.04 -6.38 -9.90
C ILE A 288 -31.99 -5.75 -10.80
N VAL A 289 -32.01 -4.42 -10.97
CA VAL A 289 -30.99 -3.72 -11.75
C VAL A 289 -29.61 -3.90 -11.12
N ASN A 290 -29.50 -3.81 -9.78
CA ASN A 290 -28.24 -4.09 -9.07
C ASN A 290 -27.79 -5.54 -9.26
N ASP A 291 -28.68 -6.52 -9.13
CA ASP A 291 -28.38 -7.95 -9.36
C ASP A 291 -27.89 -8.20 -10.80
N LEU A 292 -28.52 -7.56 -11.79
CA LEU A 292 -28.13 -7.65 -13.20
C LEU A 292 -26.78 -7.00 -13.47
N LEU A 293 -26.52 -5.83 -12.90
CA LEU A 293 -25.23 -5.15 -13.00
C LEU A 293 -24.12 -5.94 -12.32
N GLU A 294 -24.39 -6.53 -11.14
CA GLU A 294 -23.46 -7.44 -10.49
C GLU A 294 -23.21 -8.68 -11.36
N SER A 295 -24.22 -9.27 -11.99
CA SER A 295 -24.04 -10.41 -12.89
C SER A 295 -23.16 -10.08 -14.10
N ASN A 296 -23.30 -8.88 -14.67
CA ASN A 296 -22.46 -8.41 -15.77
C ASN A 296 -21.02 -8.09 -15.35
N TYR A 297 -20.86 -7.59 -14.12
CA TYR A 297 -19.54 -7.38 -13.53
C TYR A 297 -18.74 -8.69 -13.43
N TRP A 298 -19.37 -9.79 -13.03
CA TRP A 298 -18.72 -11.11 -12.97
C TRP A 298 -18.60 -11.81 -14.32
N SER A 299 -19.47 -11.52 -15.29
CA SER A 299 -19.48 -12.17 -16.61
C SER A 299 -18.45 -11.60 -17.60
N THR A 300 -17.88 -10.43 -17.32
CA THR A 300 -16.85 -9.85 -18.19
C THR A 300 -15.52 -10.56 -18.01
N TRP A 301 -14.89 -10.94 -19.12
CA TRP A 301 -13.51 -11.48 -19.19
C TRP A 301 -12.50 -10.69 -18.34
N GLY A 302 -12.74 -9.39 -18.11
CA GLY A 302 -11.95 -8.54 -17.23
C GLY A 302 -11.89 -9.01 -15.77
N SER A 303 -12.98 -9.52 -15.20
CA SER A 303 -13.00 -10.00 -13.80
C SER A 303 -12.19 -11.29 -13.64
N MET A 304 -12.28 -12.21 -14.60
CA MET A 304 -11.44 -13.41 -14.62
C MET A 304 -9.96 -13.06 -14.81
N ALA A 305 -9.65 -12.14 -15.74
CA ALA A 305 -8.28 -11.65 -15.94
C ALA A 305 -7.72 -10.99 -14.67
N SER A 306 -8.53 -10.22 -13.93
CA SER A 306 -8.12 -9.61 -12.66
C SER A 306 -7.80 -10.65 -11.58
N ILE A 307 -8.60 -11.71 -11.47
CA ILE A 307 -8.36 -12.80 -10.53
C ILE A 307 -7.05 -13.50 -10.87
N VAL A 308 -6.84 -13.86 -12.14
CA VAL A 308 -5.60 -14.50 -12.60
C VAL A 308 -4.39 -13.60 -12.34
N ALA A 309 -4.49 -12.31 -12.66
CA ALA A 309 -3.42 -11.34 -12.40
C ALA A 309 -3.09 -11.25 -10.91
N VAL A 310 -4.11 -11.20 -10.03
CA VAL A 310 -3.91 -11.15 -8.58
C VAL A 310 -3.29 -12.44 -8.06
N ILE A 311 -3.72 -13.61 -8.53
CA ILE A 311 -3.12 -14.89 -8.15
C ILE A 311 -1.65 -14.94 -8.56
N ILE A 312 -1.33 -14.63 -9.81
CA ILE A 312 0.06 -14.63 -10.31
C ILE A 312 0.92 -13.68 -9.48
N ASN A 313 0.48 -12.43 -9.29
CA ASN A 313 1.24 -11.44 -8.53
C ASN A 313 1.42 -11.85 -7.07
N THR A 314 0.37 -12.35 -6.41
CA THR A 314 0.40 -12.78 -5.01
C THR A 314 1.31 -13.98 -4.84
N CYS A 315 1.15 -15.04 -5.63
CA CYS A 315 1.96 -16.25 -5.53
C CYS A 315 3.43 -15.98 -5.85
N TYR A 316 3.72 -15.20 -6.90
CA TYR A 316 5.10 -14.89 -7.26
C TYR A 316 5.77 -14.03 -6.19
N SER A 317 5.11 -12.96 -5.74
CA SER A 317 5.67 -12.10 -4.70
C SER A 317 5.81 -12.82 -3.35
N PHE A 318 4.88 -13.72 -3.01
CA PHE A 318 4.98 -14.54 -1.80
C PHE A 318 6.16 -15.51 -1.87
N TYR A 319 6.31 -16.22 -2.99
CA TYR A 319 7.46 -17.07 -3.24
C TYR A 319 8.77 -16.28 -3.11
N TRP A 320 8.82 -15.08 -3.69
CA TRP A 320 10.00 -14.24 -3.64
C TRP A 320 10.40 -13.86 -2.20
N ASP A 321 9.43 -13.41 -1.41
CA ASP A 321 9.71 -12.94 -0.06
C ASP A 321 10.20 -14.09 0.83
N ILE A 322 9.68 -15.31 0.67
CA ILE A 322 10.15 -16.48 1.42
C ILE A 322 11.53 -16.94 0.95
N VAL A 323 11.68 -17.14 -0.36
CA VAL A 323 12.86 -17.82 -0.91
C VAL A 323 14.05 -16.90 -1.06
N PHE A 324 13.88 -15.71 -1.63
CA PHE A 324 15.01 -14.83 -1.95
C PHE A 324 15.28 -13.80 -0.86
N ASP A 325 14.22 -13.20 -0.31
CA ASP A 325 14.36 -12.12 0.65
C ASP A 325 14.65 -12.65 2.06
N TRP A 326 13.92 -13.68 2.50
CA TRP A 326 14.10 -14.33 3.80
C TRP A 326 14.99 -15.57 3.76
N ASP A 327 15.41 -16.02 2.57
CA ASP A 327 16.34 -17.15 2.40
C ASP A 327 15.85 -18.43 3.09
N LEU A 328 14.53 -18.65 3.08
CA LEU A 328 13.91 -19.83 3.68
C LEU A 328 13.78 -20.95 2.65
N THR A 329 13.95 -22.19 3.11
CA THR A 329 13.94 -23.39 2.27
C THR A 329 12.55 -24.00 2.08
N LEU A 330 11.52 -23.45 2.76
CA LEU A 330 10.15 -23.98 2.82
C LEU A 330 9.53 -24.28 1.44
N LEU A 331 9.77 -23.43 0.45
CA LEU A 331 9.19 -23.57 -0.89
C LEU A 331 10.17 -24.16 -1.92
N ASN A 332 11.43 -24.37 -1.52
CA ASN A 332 12.51 -24.53 -2.48
C ASN A 332 12.99 -25.97 -2.69
N SER A 333 12.45 -26.99 -2.00
CA SER A 333 12.59 -28.40 -2.43
C SER A 333 11.94 -29.48 -1.57
N TRP A 334 11.61 -30.59 -2.23
CA TRP A 334 11.21 -31.89 -1.67
C TRP A 334 12.38 -32.60 -0.97
N TRP A 335 13.64 -32.25 -1.27
CA TRP A 335 14.86 -32.77 -0.64
C TRP A 335 15.04 -32.29 0.82
N THR A 336 14.42 -31.17 1.20
CA THR A 336 14.45 -30.61 2.57
C THR A 336 13.67 -31.48 3.58
N LEU A 337 12.90 -32.47 3.12
CA LEU A 337 12.28 -33.50 3.97
C LEU A 337 13.30 -34.52 4.50
N LEU A 338 14.48 -34.62 3.87
CA LEU A 338 15.49 -35.62 4.18
C LEU A 338 16.65 -35.06 5.02
N ASP A 339 16.83 -33.74 5.04
CA ASP A 339 17.87 -33.09 5.85
C ASP A 339 17.33 -32.74 7.24
N LYS A 340 17.80 -33.48 8.26
CA LYS A 340 17.42 -33.27 9.67
C LYS A 340 18.35 -32.29 10.41
N SER A 341 19.35 -31.72 9.75
CA SER A 341 20.36 -30.87 10.40
C SER A 341 19.80 -29.53 10.89
N HIS A 342 18.66 -29.09 10.37
CA HIS A 342 17.99 -27.85 10.74
C HIS A 342 16.47 -27.95 10.66
N HIS A 343 15.76 -26.98 11.24
CA HIS A 343 14.30 -26.96 11.29
C HIS A 343 13.68 -26.96 9.87
N TYR A 344 12.59 -27.69 9.69
CA TYR A 344 11.95 -27.90 8.38
C TYR A 344 11.59 -26.58 7.69
N GLY A 345 12.13 -26.38 6.49
CA GLY A 345 11.84 -25.20 5.66
C GLY A 345 12.43 -23.87 6.16
N LEU A 346 13.26 -23.89 7.20
CA LEU A 346 14.01 -22.72 7.68
C LEU A 346 15.49 -22.86 7.29
N ARG A 347 16.21 -21.73 7.30
CA ARG A 347 17.67 -21.70 7.15
C ARG A 347 18.37 -22.17 8.42
N GLU A 348 19.59 -22.65 8.27
CA GLU A 348 20.44 -23.15 9.35
C GLU A 348 20.71 -22.11 10.46
N ARG A 349 21.06 -20.88 10.07
CA ARG A 349 21.38 -19.79 11.02
C ARG A 349 20.20 -18.83 11.18
N LEU A 350 19.55 -18.90 12.33
CA LEU A 350 18.48 -18.00 12.76
C LEU A 350 19.02 -17.04 13.82
N HIS A 351 19.19 -15.76 13.48
CA HIS A 351 19.74 -14.75 14.40
C HIS A 351 18.79 -14.45 15.55
N TYR A 352 17.47 -14.51 15.31
CA TYR A 352 16.46 -14.32 16.36
C TYR A 352 16.20 -15.56 17.22
N GLY A 353 16.69 -16.73 16.81
CA GLY A 353 16.64 -18.00 17.55
C GLY A 353 15.25 -18.62 17.78
N ARG A 354 14.15 -17.89 17.56
CA ARG A 354 12.77 -18.37 17.79
C ARG A 354 12.06 -18.75 16.50
N MET A 355 11.97 -20.05 16.23
CA MET A 355 11.33 -20.60 15.01
C MET A 355 9.89 -20.11 14.79
N GLY A 356 9.10 -19.98 15.86
CA GLY A 356 7.70 -19.56 15.78
C GLY A 356 7.53 -18.16 15.16
N LEU A 357 8.53 -17.28 15.28
CA LEU A 357 8.49 -15.96 14.65
C LEU A 357 8.53 -16.04 13.12
N TYR A 358 9.34 -16.94 12.57
CA TYR A 358 9.50 -17.10 11.12
C TYR A 358 8.24 -17.70 10.50
N TYR A 359 7.70 -18.77 11.09
CA TYR A 359 6.44 -19.36 10.60
C TYR A 359 5.26 -18.38 10.75
N SER A 360 5.19 -17.64 11.85
CA SER A 360 4.16 -16.60 12.02
C SER A 360 4.29 -15.52 10.96
N ALA A 361 5.51 -15.07 10.65
CA ALA A 361 5.74 -14.08 9.59
C ALA A 361 5.32 -14.60 8.21
N VAL A 362 5.63 -15.87 7.88
CA VAL A 362 5.17 -16.53 6.64
C VAL A 362 3.65 -16.53 6.55
N VAL A 363 2.95 -16.94 7.61
CA VAL A 363 1.48 -16.99 7.62
C VAL A 363 0.88 -15.60 7.52
N ILE A 364 1.37 -14.63 8.30
CA ILE A 364 0.88 -13.25 8.28
C ILE A 364 1.09 -12.63 6.90
N ASP A 365 2.26 -12.83 6.30
CA ASP A 365 2.57 -12.31 4.97
C ASP A 365 1.65 -12.92 3.90
N LEU A 366 1.41 -14.23 3.95
CA LEU A 366 0.46 -14.90 3.04
C LEU A 366 -0.94 -14.30 3.17
N VAL A 367 -1.48 -14.22 4.40
CA VAL A 367 -2.84 -13.72 4.67
C VAL A 367 -2.97 -12.27 4.20
N LEU A 368 -2.01 -11.40 4.54
CA LEU A 368 -2.08 -9.99 4.17
C LEU A 368 -1.89 -9.74 2.67
N ARG A 369 -1.17 -10.60 1.94
CA ARG A 369 -1.10 -10.49 0.47
C ARG A 369 -2.43 -10.77 -0.22
N PHE A 370 -3.22 -11.70 0.32
CA PHE A 370 -4.56 -11.96 -0.19
C PHE A 370 -5.54 -10.81 0.06
N SER A 371 -5.13 -9.73 0.73
CA SER A 371 -5.93 -8.50 0.81
C SER A 371 -6.33 -7.95 -0.57
N TRP A 372 -5.50 -8.14 -1.59
CA TRP A 372 -5.82 -7.75 -2.97
C TRP A 372 -6.94 -8.60 -3.60
N ALA A 373 -7.14 -9.81 -3.10
CA ALA A 373 -8.17 -10.74 -3.56
C ALA A 373 -9.51 -10.55 -2.84
N ILE A 374 -9.56 -9.82 -1.71
CA ILE A 374 -10.77 -9.64 -0.89
C ILE A 374 -11.94 -9.03 -1.67
N ARG A 375 -11.66 -8.13 -2.63
CA ARG A 375 -12.70 -7.58 -3.53
C ARG A 375 -13.42 -8.63 -4.38
N PHE A 376 -12.85 -9.82 -4.54
CA PHE A 376 -13.46 -10.94 -5.24
C PHE A 376 -14.12 -11.94 -4.30
N ALA A 377 -14.02 -11.76 -2.98
CA ALA A 377 -14.71 -12.60 -2.01
C ALA A 377 -16.13 -12.03 -1.77
N PRO A 378 -17.21 -12.76 -2.11
CA PRO A 378 -18.58 -12.25 -1.98
C PRO A 378 -18.92 -11.69 -0.58
N PRO A 379 -18.48 -12.30 0.54
CA PRO A 379 -18.76 -11.75 1.87
C PRO A 379 -18.04 -10.42 2.17
N PHE A 380 -17.04 -10.02 1.39
CA PHE A 380 -16.15 -8.92 1.72
C PHE A 380 -15.94 -7.92 0.57
N TYR A 381 -16.63 -8.08 -0.57
CA TYR A 381 -16.43 -7.26 -1.77
C TYR A 381 -16.68 -5.75 -1.55
N TYR A 382 -17.52 -5.41 -0.56
CA TYR A 382 -17.85 -4.03 -0.19
C TYR A 382 -16.74 -3.35 0.62
N VAL A 383 -15.89 -4.11 1.32
CA VAL A 383 -14.88 -3.54 2.22
C VAL A 383 -13.93 -2.61 1.46
N PRO A 384 -13.32 -3.00 0.31
CA PRO A 384 -12.44 -2.11 -0.44
C PRO A 384 -13.18 -0.99 -1.19
N LYS A 385 -14.52 -0.98 -1.23
CA LYS A 385 -15.32 0.11 -1.81
C LYS A 385 -15.52 1.27 -0.83
N HIS A 386 -15.52 0.97 0.47
CA HIS A 386 -15.66 1.97 1.51
C HIS A 386 -14.32 2.62 1.87
N GLU A 387 -14.37 3.90 2.21
CA GLU A 387 -13.21 4.74 2.52
C GLU A 387 -12.44 4.22 3.76
N PHE A 388 -13.16 3.68 4.75
CA PHE A 388 -12.55 3.03 5.90
C PHE A 388 -11.77 1.78 5.50
N GLY A 389 -12.32 0.94 4.63
CA GLY A 389 -11.65 -0.28 4.18
C GLY A 389 -10.42 0.02 3.34
N VAL A 390 -10.45 1.07 2.49
CA VAL A 390 -9.26 1.54 1.76
C VAL A 390 -8.15 1.93 2.73
N PHE A 391 -8.47 2.73 3.75
CA PHE A 391 -7.52 3.15 4.79
C PHE A 391 -6.97 1.96 5.60
N LEU A 392 -7.83 1.00 5.96
CA LEU A 392 -7.44 -0.22 6.65
C LEU A 392 -6.45 -1.04 5.83
N PHE A 393 -6.73 -1.27 4.54
CA PHE A 393 -5.82 -2.04 3.68
C PHE A 393 -4.49 -1.33 3.40
N GLN A 394 -4.49 0.01 3.32
CA GLN A 394 -3.23 0.78 3.28
C GLN A 394 -2.41 0.57 4.56
N SER A 395 -3.05 0.62 5.73
CA SER A 395 -2.40 0.40 7.02
C SER A 395 -1.84 -1.02 7.14
N LEU A 396 -2.61 -2.04 6.74
CA LEU A 396 -2.20 -3.45 6.75
C LEU A 396 -1.04 -3.73 5.80
N GLU A 397 -1.02 -3.10 4.62
CA GLU A 397 0.08 -3.26 3.66
C GLU A 397 1.38 -2.63 4.19
N ILE A 398 1.30 -1.50 4.89
CA ILE A 398 2.45 -0.90 5.60
C ILE A 398 2.95 -1.84 6.71
N LEU A 399 2.04 -2.40 7.52
CA LEU A 399 2.39 -3.35 8.58
C LEU A 399 3.02 -4.64 8.05
N ARG A 400 2.52 -5.18 6.94
CA ARG A 400 3.08 -6.36 6.27
C ARG A 400 4.54 -6.11 5.88
N ARG A 401 4.82 -4.97 5.24
CA ARG A 401 6.19 -4.58 4.84
C ARG A 401 7.10 -4.30 6.03
N TRP A 402 6.55 -3.75 7.11
CA TRP A 402 7.29 -3.57 8.37
C TRP A 402 7.76 -4.91 8.94
N ILE A 403 6.90 -5.93 8.99
CA ILE A 403 7.26 -7.28 9.41
C ILE A 403 8.35 -7.85 8.49
N TRP A 404 8.16 -7.74 7.17
CA TRP A 404 9.14 -8.20 6.18
C TRP A 404 10.53 -7.59 6.38
N LEU A 405 10.61 -6.32 6.82
CA LEU A 405 11.89 -5.63 7.00
C LEU A 405 12.78 -6.30 8.05
N PHE A 406 12.22 -6.82 9.14
CA PHE A 406 13.01 -7.54 10.16
C PHE A 406 13.76 -8.70 9.55
N PHE A 407 13.03 -9.61 8.89
CA PHE A 407 13.59 -10.83 8.33
C PHE A 407 14.47 -10.56 7.12
N ARG A 408 14.17 -9.54 6.31
CA ARG A 408 15.04 -9.13 5.19
C ARG A 408 16.39 -8.63 5.70
N VAL A 409 16.39 -7.75 6.70
CA VAL A 409 17.62 -7.19 7.30
C VAL A 409 18.41 -8.28 8.01
N GLU A 410 17.74 -9.16 8.75
CA GLU A 410 18.38 -10.30 9.41
C GLU A 410 19.05 -11.25 8.41
N THR A 411 18.38 -11.53 7.30
CA THR A 411 18.91 -12.40 6.24
C THR A 411 20.17 -11.81 5.62
N GLU A 412 20.14 -10.52 5.29
CA GLU A 412 21.31 -9.84 4.74
C GLU A 412 22.46 -9.79 5.75
N TRP A 413 22.16 -9.56 7.04
CA TRP A 413 23.15 -9.62 8.11
C TRP A 413 23.85 -10.99 8.18
N VAL A 414 23.09 -12.08 8.15
CA VAL A 414 23.64 -13.45 8.16
C VAL A 414 24.50 -13.72 6.93
N ARG A 415 24.09 -13.25 5.74
CA ARG A 415 24.86 -13.40 4.49
C ARG A 415 26.18 -12.65 4.54
N THR A 416 26.19 -11.39 5.00
CA THR A 416 27.41 -10.59 5.13
C THR A 416 28.38 -11.21 6.13
N ASP A 417 27.90 -11.67 7.29
CA ASP A 417 28.74 -12.28 8.32
C ASP A 417 29.41 -13.58 7.84
N LYS A 418 28.68 -14.40 7.07
CA LYS A 418 29.25 -15.61 6.44
C LYS A 418 30.34 -15.27 5.40
N GLN A 419 30.13 -14.23 4.59
CA GLN A 419 31.11 -13.79 3.60
C GLN A 419 32.39 -13.26 4.25
N GLU A 420 32.26 -12.47 5.32
CA GLU A 420 33.40 -11.97 6.10
C GLU A 420 34.20 -13.14 6.71
N ALA A 421 33.55 -14.09 7.38
CA ALA A 421 34.22 -15.26 7.96
C ALA A 421 34.99 -16.07 6.91
N SER A 422 34.36 -16.35 5.76
CA SER A 422 35.00 -17.10 4.67
C SER A 422 36.21 -16.38 4.06
N SER A 423 36.19 -15.05 4.02
CA SER A 423 37.32 -14.24 3.51
C SER A 423 38.51 -14.23 4.47
N VAL A 424 38.26 -14.24 5.79
CA VAL A 424 39.30 -14.32 6.81
C VAL A 424 40.00 -15.67 6.75
N ASP A 425 39.23 -16.76 6.65
CA ASP A 425 39.79 -18.11 6.54
C ASP A 425 40.68 -18.24 5.30
N MET A 426 40.25 -17.71 4.15
CA MET A 426 41.03 -17.76 2.91
C MET A 426 42.39 -17.04 3.03
N HIS A 427 42.42 -15.87 3.66
CA HIS A 427 43.67 -15.15 3.90
C HIS A 427 44.58 -15.87 4.92
N ALA A 428 44.01 -16.57 5.90
CA ALA A 428 44.78 -17.36 6.86
C ALA A 428 45.43 -18.61 6.25
N TYR A 429 44.96 -19.07 5.07
CA TYR A 429 45.59 -20.16 4.32
C TYR A 429 46.62 -19.67 3.27
N GLU A 430 46.65 -18.37 2.97
CA GLU A 430 47.61 -17.75 2.05
C GLU A 430 48.89 -17.25 2.75
N GLU A 431 48.88 -17.12 4.09
CA GLU A 431 50.05 -16.91 4.96
C GLU A 431 50.63 -18.24 5.46
#